data_AF-A0A8C8HBP3-F1
#
_entry.id   AF-A0A8C8HBP3-F1
#
_cell.length_a   1.000
_cell.length_b   1.000
_cell.length_c   1.000
_cell.angle_alpha   90.00
_cell.angle_beta   90.00
_cell.angle_gamma   90.00
#
_symmetry.space_group_name_H-M   'P 1'
#
loop_
_entity.id
_entity.type
_entity.pdbx_description
1 polymer ?
#
loop_
_entity_poly.entity_id
_entity_poly.type
_entity_poly.pdbx_seq_one_letter_code
_entity_poly.pdbx_strand_id
1 'polypeptide(L)'
;MKSMLTASFLSAALLLLVPGILTEKSSIELVVVNSISNTPNKTYSTDVAIRGVLIGAMRRLQETTAGFNFTYTEDRNYGPFLVSVNGVAGNNTENTFWELLVQTGGNGTTIRPDVGIGCYIPKQNDRIILNFTKFTTNSASGSCTNPGVLLFLVGLFFCFLI
;
A
#
# COMPACT_ATOMS: atom_id res chain seq x y z
N MET A 1 -64.51 4.39 -31.35
CA MET A 1 -63.16 4.60 -31.94
C MET A 1 -62.58 5.90 -31.41
N LYS A 2 -61.24 5.94 -31.29
CA LYS A 2 -60.34 7.03 -30.82
C LYS A 2 -60.12 7.00 -29.30
N SER A 3 -59.19 6.16 -28.84
CA SER A 3 -57.71 6.24 -28.92
C SER A 3 -57.16 6.96 -27.70
N MET A 4 -56.49 6.17 -26.88
CA MET A 4 -55.56 6.58 -25.83
C MET A 4 -54.57 7.62 -26.35
N LEU A 5 -54.28 8.63 -25.53
CA LEU A 5 -53.00 9.35 -25.58
C LEU A 5 -52.27 9.03 -24.27
N THR A 6 -51.22 8.25 -24.42
CA THR A 6 -50.30 7.78 -23.39
C THR A 6 -49.40 8.92 -22.92
N ALA A 7 -49.38 9.19 -21.62
CA ALA A 7 -48.40 10.07 -20.99
C ALA A 7 -47.08 9.29 -20.83
N SER A 8 -46.10 9.56 -21.69
CA SER A 8 -44.72 9.09 -21.55
C SER A 8 -43.88 10.17 -20.87
N PHE A 9 -43.80 10.13 -19.54
CA PHE A 9 -42.86 10.92 -18.74
C PHE A 9 -42.48 10.15 -17.48
N LEU A 10 -41.70 9.08 -17.61
CA LEU A 10 -41.27 8.26 -16.47
C LEU A 10 -39.89 7.61 -16.68
N SER A 11 -38.90 8.35 -17.19
CA SER A 11 -37.56 7.77 -17.43
C SER A 11 -36.36 8.56 -16.88
N ALA A 12 -36.47 9.84 -16.57
CA ALA A 12 -35.31 10.61 -16.08
C ALA A 12 -34.99 10.41 -14.58
N ALA A 13 -36.00 10.16 -13.74
CA ALA A 13 -35.80 10.05 -12.28
C ALA A 13 -35.10 8.74 -11.85
N LEU A 14 -35.20 7.66 -12.64
CA LEU A 14 -34.59 6.36 -12.29
C LEU A 14 -33.06 6.37 -12.44
N LEU A 15 -32.51 7.23 -13.32
CA LEU A 15 -31.05 7.37 -13.49
C LEU A 15 -30.37 8.14 -12.36
N LEU A 16 -31.10 8.97 -11.61
CA LEU A 16 -30.59 9.66 -10.41
C LEU A 16 -30.54 8.75 -9.18
N LEU A 17 -31.15 7.56 -9.26
CA LEU A 17 -31.24 6.55 -8.20
C LEU A 17 -30.17 5.46 -8.32
N VAL A 18 -29.13 5.67 -9.12
CA VAL A 18 -27.92 4.83 -9.07
C VAL A 18 -26.84 5.56 -8.25
N PRO A 19 -26.91 5.57 -6.90
CA PRO A 19 -25.75 5.91 -6.11
C PRO A 19 -24.75 4.76 -6.25
N GLY A 20 -23.87 4.85 -7.24
CA GLY A 20 -22.84 3.86 -7.44
C GLY A 20 -22.45 3.71 -8.90
N ILE A 21 -21.59 4.61 -9.37
CA ILE A 21 -20.62 4.24 -10.40
C ILE A 21 -19.96 2.95 -9.88
N LEU A 22 -20.17 1.82 -10.57
CA LEU A 22 -19.51 0.56 -10.23
C LEU A 22 -18.02 0.85 -10.21
N THR A 23 -17.45 0.98 -9.02
CA THR A 23 -16.01 1.19 -8.87
C THR A 23 -15.38 -0.12 -9.23
N GLU A 24 -14.83 -0.20 -10.43
CA GLU A 24 -14.07 -1.36 -10.87
C GLU A 24 -12.93 -1.59 -9.88
N LYS A 25 -12.75 -2.86 -9.52
CA LYS A 25 -11.79 -3.29 -8.52
C LYS A 25 -10.74 -4.16 -9.18
N SER A 26 -9.52 -4.06 -8.67
CA SER A 26 -8.40 -4.87 -9.05
C SER A 26 -7.99 -5.75 -7.87
N SER A 27 -7.90 -7.06 -8.09
CA SER A 27 -7.44 -8.00 -7.07
C SER A 27 -5.91 -7.98 -6.99
N ILE A 28 -5.39 -7.97 -5.76
CA ILE A 28 -3.97 -8.04 -5.46
C ILE A 28 -3.71 -9.07 -4.36
N GLU A 29 -2.48 -9.58 -4.34
CA GLU A 29 -1.95 -10.33 -3.21
C GLU A 29 -1.06 -9.45 -2.35
N LEU A 30 -1.20 -9.53 -1.04
CA LEU A 30 -0.31 -8.92 -0.07
C LEU A 30 0.35 -10.00 0.78
N VAL A 31 1.68 -9.99 0.80
CA VAL A 31 2.50 -11.00 1.47
C VAL A 31 3.30 -10.31 2.55
N VAL A 32 3.16 -10.82 3.77
CA VAL A 32 3.97 -10.41 4.92
C VAL A 32 5.11 -11.40 5.07
N VAL A 33 6.33 -10.91 4.87
CA VAL A 33 7.58 -11.66 4.97
C VAL A 33 8.38 -11.10 6.12
N ASN A 34 8.93 -11.98 6.96
CA ASN A 34 9.93 -11.59 7.94
C ASN A 34 11.26 -12.23 7.57
N SER A 35 12.16 -11.47 6.96
CA SER A 35 13.46 -11.99 6.52
C SER A 35 14.47 -12.14 7.66
N ILE A 36 14.14 -11.67 8.86
CA ILE A 36 15.01 -11.76 10.04
C ILE A 36 14.75 -13.04 10.84
N SER A 37 13.52 -13.57 10.78
CA SER A 37 13.11 -14.78 11.51
C SER A 37 12.59 -15.86 10.57
N ASN A 38 12.69 -17.13 10.94
CA ASN A 38 12.17 -18.25 10.14
C ASN A 38 10.64 -18.44 10.26
N THR A 39 9.89 -17.36 10.50
CA THR A 39 8.42 -17.44 10.56
C THR A 39 7.84 -17.67 9.16
N PRO A 40 6.83 -18.54 9.00
CA PRO A 40 6.16 -18.71 7.72
C PRO A 40 5.56 -17.40 7.19
N ASN A 41 5.70 -17.17 5.89
CA ASN A 41 5.08 -16.03 5.21
C ASN A 41 3.56 -16.10 5.34
N LYS A 42 2.92 -14.94 5.49
CA LYS A 42 1.46 -14.82 5.49
C LYS A 42 1.00 -14.12 4.23
N THR A 43 0.04 -14.71 3.52
CA THR A 43 -0.53 -14.14 2.29
C THR A 43 -1.98 -13.77 2.53
N TYR A 44 -2.37 -12.60 2.04
CA TYR A 44 -3.72 -12.06 2.10
C TYR A 44 -4.14 -11.62 0.71
N SER A 45 -5.39 -11.86 0.34
CA SER A 45 -5.97 -11.37 -0.90
C SER A 45 -6.93 -10.23 -0.60
N THR A 46 -6.87 -9.17 -1.38
CA THR A 46 -7.81 -8.04 -1.25
C THR A 46 -8.00 -7.34 -2.57
N ASP A 47 -9.06 -6.54 -2.63
CA ASP A 47 -9.32 -5.66 -3.76
C ASP A 47 -8.73 -4.28 -3.51
N VAL A 48 -8.43 -3.58 -4.60
CA VAL A 48 -8.12 -2.15 -4.65
C VAL A 48 -9.04 -1.51 -5.69
N ALA A 49 -9.63 -0.36 -5.36
CA ALA A 49 -10.35 0.41 -6.37
C ALA A 49 -9.40 0.76 -7.52
N ILE A 50 -9.83 0.80 -8.78
CA ILE A 50 -8.95 1.24 -9.86
C ILE A 50 -8.32 2.60 -9.53
N ARG A 51 -6.99 2.69 -9.67
CA ARG A 51 -6.14 3.85 -9.29
C ARG A 51 -6.12 4.17 -7.79
N GLY A 52 -6.68 3.30 -6.96
CA GLY A 52 -6.59 3.37 -5.51
C GLY A 52 -5.17 3.07 -5.02
N VAL A 53 -4.81 3.70 -3.91
CA VAL A 53 -3.49 3.53 -3.29
C VAL A 53 -3.43 2.32 -2.35
N LEU A 54 -2.24 1.77 -2.18
CA LEU A 54 -1.99 0.55 -1.39
C LEU A 54 -2.49 0.65 0.05
N ILE A 55 -2.32 1.79 0.72
CA ILE A 55 -2.81 1.98 2.09
C ILE A 55 -4.33 1.78 2.21
N GLY A 56 -5.10 2.07 1.16
CA GLY A 56 -6.54 1.78 1.12
C GLY A 56 -6.84 0.28 1.11
N ALA A 57 -6.03 -0.52 0.39
CA ALA A 57 -6.09 -1.97 0.40
C ALA A 57 -5.78 -2.55 1.78
N MET A 58 -4.73 -2.02 2.42
CA MET A 58 -4.27 -2.44 3.74
C MET A 58 -5.33 -2.14 4.82
N ARG A 59 -5.95 -0.95 4.79
CA ARG A 59 -7.06 -0.60 5.69
C ARG A 59 -8.23 -1.56 5.55
N ARG A 60 -8.61 -1.88 4.31
CA ARG A 60 -9.66 -2.88 4.04
C ARG A 60 -9.31 -4.24 4.63
N LEU A 61 -8.10 -4.74 4.41
CA LEU A 61 -7.64 -5.99 5.02
C LEU A 61 -7.72 -5.96 6.55
N GLN A 62 -7.31 -4.86 7.17
CA GLN A 62 -7.36 -4.72 8.62
C GLN A 62 -8.80 -4.71 9.16
N GLU A 63 -9.74 -4.15 8.41
CA GLU A 63 -11.17 -4.13 8.76
C GLU A 63 -11.85 -5.49 8.57
N THR A 64 -11.47 -6.25 7.52
CA THR A 64 -12.24 -7.42 7.08
C THR A 64 -11.57 -8.77 7.36
N THR A 65 -10.28 -8.80 7.66
CA THR A 65 -9.49 -10.03 7.69
C THR A 65 -8.79 -10.21 9.04
N ALA A 66 -9.26 -11.19 9.81
CA ALA A 66 -8.63 -11.56 11.07
C ALA A 66 -7.16 -11.91 10.85
N GLY A 67 -6.29 -11.39 11.72
CA GLY A 67 -4.86 -11.67 11.66
C GLY A 67 -4.08 -10.82 10.65
N PHE A 68 -4.69 -9.82 10.01
CA PHE A 68 -3.97 -8.71 9.39
C PHE A 68 -4.17 -7.43 10.21
N ASN A 69 -3.08 -6.80 10.64
CA ASN A 69 -3.10 -5.50 11.29
C ASN A 69 -1.82 -4.75 10.93
N PHE A 70 -1.89 -3.43 10.79
CA PHE A 70 -0.71 -2.61 10.59
C PHE A 70 -0.84 -1.26 11.29
N THR A 71 0.29 -0.63 11.56
CA THR A 71 0.34 0.75 12.05
C THR A 71 1.25 1.57 11.17
N TYR A 72 0.95 2.86 11.06
CA TYR A 72 1.76 3.82 10.34
C TYR A 72 1.76 5.16 11.08
N THR A 73 2.75 5.99 10.80
CA THR A 73 2.82 7.38 11.27
C THR A 73 2.76 8.31 10.07
N GLU A 74 2.07 9.44 10.22
CA GLU A 74 2.04 10.47 9.17
C GLU A 74 3.26 11.38 9.31
N ASP A 75 4.01 11.54 8.23
CA ASP A 75 5.04 12.56 8.08
C ASP A 75 4.54 13.69 7.17
N ARG A 76 4.82 14.94 7.53
CA ARG A 76 4.35 16.11 6.77
C ARG A 76 4.90 16.17 5.35
N ASN A 77 6.11 15.68 5.13
CA ASN A 77 6.84 15.78 3.87
C ASN A 77 6.71 14.48 3.04
N TYR A 78 6.60 13.34 3.72
CA TYR A 78 6.68 12.02 3.09
C TYR A 78 5.38 11.20 3.16
N GLY A 79 4.40 11.64 3.96
CA GLY A 79 3.12 10.94 4.14
C GLY A 79 3.23 9.71 5.05
N PRO A 80 2.38 8.69 4.85
CA PRO A 80 2.27 7.58 5.80
C PRO A 80 3.47 6.62 5.69
N PHE A 81 4.22 6.54 6.78
CA PHE A 81 5.34 5.63 6.96
C PHE A 81 4.90 4.37 7.70
N LEU A 82 5.13 3.19 7.11
CA LEU A 82 4.74 1.90 7.68
C LEU A 82 5.62 1.55 8.89
N VAL A 83 5.00 1.43 10.07
CA VAL A 83 5.70 1.20 11.35
C VAL A 83 5.66 -0.26 11.77
N SER A 84 4.49 -0.90 11.71
CA SER A 84 4.33 -2.30 12.10
C SER A 84 3.37 -3.05 11.21
N VAL A 85 3.58 -4.36 11.09
CA VAL A 85 2.64 -5.30 10.47
C VAL A 85 2.55 -6.53 11.37
N ASN A 86 1.33 -6.95 11.67
CA ASN A 86 1.01 -8.12 12.49
C ASN A 86 1.73 -8.14 13.85
N GLY A 87 1.89 -6.97 14.46
CA GLY A 87 2.52 -6.80 15.78
C GLY A 87 4.05 -6.74 15.77
N VAL A 88 4.70 -6.86 14.60
CA VAL A 88 6.15 -6.70 14.47
C VAL A 88 6.45 -5.28 13.99
N ALA A 89 7.12 -4.49 14.83
CA ALA A 89 7.46 -3.09 14.55
C ALA A 89 8.93 -2.94 14.13
N GLY A 90 9.21 -1.95 13.29
CA GLY A 90 10.58 -1.47 13.04
C GLY A 90 11.22 -0.94 14.33
N ASN A 91 12.54 -1.09 14.42
CA ASN A 91 13.33 -0.66 15.57
C ASN A 91 14.64 -0.04 15.10
N ASN A 92 14.86 1.22 15.49
CA ASN A 92 15.99 2.02 15.06
C ASN A 92 17.31 1.52 15.66
N THR A 93 17.29 1.12 16.94
CA THR A 93 18.46 0.56 17.62
C THR A 93 18.90 -0.75 16.98
N GLU A 94 17.94 -1.54 16.50
CA GLU A 94 18.19 -2.83 15.83
C GLU A 94 18.35 -2.71 14.31
N ASN A 95 18.21 -1.50 13.77
CA ASN A 95 18.25 -1.20 12.34
C ASN A 95 17.24 -2.04 11.54
N THR A 96 16.03 -2.27 12.08
CA THR A 96 14.96 -3.05 11.44
C THR A 96 13.84 -2.15 10.92
N PHE A 97 13.29 -2.48 9.75
CA PHE A 97 12.19 -1.73 9.14
C PHE A 97 11.34 -2.60 8.21
N TRP A 98 10.20 -2.06 7.79
CA TRP A 98 9.33 -2.67 6.78
C TRP A 98 9.63 -2.09 5.41
N GLU A 99 10.09 -2.94 4.51
CA GLU A 99 10.36 -2.63 3.12
C GLU A 99 9.15 -2.95 2.24
N LEU A 100 8.78 -2.03 1.36
CA LEU A 100 7.80 -2.28 0.31
C LEU A 100 8.51 -2.82 -0.94
N LEU A 101 8.17 -4.05 -1.31
CA LEU A 101 8.57 -4.69 -2.57
C LEU A 101 7.31 -5.04 -3.37
N VAL A 102 7.42 -5.04 -4.69
CA VAL A 102 6.31 -5.43 -5.55
C VAL A 102 6.81 -6.33 -6.66
N GLN A 103 6.20 -7.51 -6.76
CA GLN A 103 6.34 -8.38 -7.91
C GLN A 103 5.21 -8.06 -8.90
N THR A 104 5.58 -7.42 -10.01
CA THR A 104 4.61 -6.88 -10.97
C THR A 104 3.93 -7.99 -11.77
N GLY A 105 2.61 -7.95 -11.93
CA GLY A 105 1.88 -8.92 -12.75
C GLY A 105 1.98 -10.39 -12.28
N GLY A 106 2.12 -10.61 -10.97
CA GLY A 106 2.01 -11.90 -10.30
C GLY A 106 3.31 -12.73 -10.31
N ASN A 107 4.02 -12.76 -11.42
CA ASN A 107 5.28 -13.50 -11.60
C ASN A 107 6.39 -12.66 -12.26
N GLY A 108 6.20 -11.36 -12.40
CA GLY A 108 7.18 -10.48 -13.05
C GLY A 108 8.36 -10.11 -12.16
N THR A 109 9.07 -9.06 -12.57
CA THR A 109 10.22 -8.54 -11.84
C THR A 109 9.80 -8.00 -10.48
N THR A 110 10.60 -8.30 -9.46
CA THR A 110 10.45 -7.66 -8.15
C THR A 110 11.14 -6.30 -8.18
N ILE A 111 10.38 -5.24 -7.90
CA ILE A 111 10.87 -3.88 -7.82
C ILE A 111 10.70 -3.34 -6.40
N ARG A 112 11.53 -2.36 -6.05
CA ARG A 112 11.32 -1.48 -4.89
C ARG A 112 10.75 -0.16 -5.42
N PRO A 113 9.47 0.16 -5.18
CA PRO A 113 8.91 1.44 -5.61
C PRO A 113 9.68 2.63 -4.99
N ASP A 114 9.71 3.75 -5.71
CA ASP A 114 10.24 5.04 -5.27
C ASP A 114 9.23 5.84 -4.41
N VAL A 115 8.12 5.20 -4.04
CA VAL A 115 7.02 5.77 -3.25
C VAL A 115 6.61 4.82 -2.12
N GLY A 116 6.04 5.40 -1.06
CA GLY A 116 5.53 4.65 0.08
C GLY A 116 4.13 4.05 -0.13
N ILE A 117 3.63 3.36 0.91
CA ILE A 117 2.29 2.73 0.92
C ILE A 117 1.13 3.72 0.68
N GLY A 118 1.36 5.01 0.95
CA GLY A 118 0.37 6.07 0.72
C GLY A 118 0.19 6.49 -0.74
N CYS A 119 1.19 6.22 -1.59
CA CYS A 119 1.22 6.71 -2.97
C CYS A 119 1.37 5.59 -4.01
N TYR A 120 1.83 4.41 -3.61
CA TYR A 120 1.88 3.26 -4.52
C TYR A 120 0.46 2.90 -4.98
N ILE A 121 0.26 2.81 -6.29
CA ILE A 121 -0.99 2.39 -6.93
C ILE A 121 -0.78 0.98 -7.47
N PRO A 122 -1.31 -0.07 -6.82
CA PRO A 122 -1.19 -1.43 -7.32
C PRO A 122 -1.87 -1.62 -8.67
N LYS A 123 -1.23 -2.41 -9.54
CA LYS A 123 -1.82 -2.89 -10.79
C LYS A 123 -2.48 -4.25 -10.57
N GLN A 124 -3.30 -4.64 -11.53
CA GLN A 124 -3.94 -5.95 -11.51
C GLN A 124 -2.90 -7.07 -11.43
N ASN A 125 -3.16 -8.01 -10.52
CA ASN A 125 -2.30 -9.16 -10.25
C ASN A 125 -0.93 -8.79 -9.65
N ASP A 126 -0.69 -7.55 -9.23
CA ASP A 126 0.52 -7.25 -8.47
C ASP A 126 0.53 -8.05 -7.17
N ARG A 127 1.72 -8.58 -6.84
CA ARG A 127 1.99 -9.22 -5.56
C ARG A 127 2.83 -8.27 -4.72
N ILE A 128 2.16 -7.63 -3.77
CA ILE A 128 2.73 -6.71 -2.80
C ILE A 128 3.44 -7.52 -1.72
N ILE A 129 4.67 -7.15 -1.40
CA ILE A 129 5.48 -7.83 -0.40
C ILE A 129 5.89 -6.77 0.64
N LEU A 130 5.37 -6.92 1.86
CA LEU A 130 5.84 -6.18 3.02
C LEU A 130 6.92 -7.04 3.69
N ASN A 131 8.17 -6.62 3.57
CA ASN A 131 9.33 -7.39 4.01
C ASN A 131 9.95 -6.76 5.25
N PHE A 132 9.88 -7.44 6.39
CA PHE A 132 10.60 -7.03 7.60
C PHE A 132 12.06 -7.43 7.48
N THR A 133 12.94 -6.43 7.46
CA THR A 133 14.35 -6.62 7.15
C THR A 133 15.25 -5.64 7.91
N LYS A 134 16.57 -5.80 7.77
CA LYS A 134 17.58 -4.91 8.34
C LYS A 134 18.16 -3.97 7.29
N PHE A 135 18.64 -2.81 7.72
CA PHE A 135 19.54 -2.01 6.89
C PHE A 135 20.81 -2.83 6.63
N THR A 136 21.10 -3.11 5.37
CA THR A 136 22.44 -3.56 4.98
C THR A 136 23.22 -2.35 4.49
N THR A 137 24.53 -2.31 4.70
CA THR A 137 25.40 -1.23 4.21
C THR A 137 25.34 -1.05 2.68
N ASN A 138 24.76 -2.02 1.96
CA ASN A 138 24.58 -2.01 0.50
C ASN A 138 23.12 -1.73 0.07
N SER A 139 22.19 -1.55 1.01
CA SER A 139 20.79 -1.19 0.72
C SER A 139 20.64 0.22 0.15
N ALA A 140 21.72 1.02 0.19
CA ALA A 140 21.89 2.31 -0.44
C ALA A 140 22.72 2.19 -1.74
N SER A 141 22.20 1.50 -2.76
CA SER A 141 22.74 1.61 -4.12
C SER A 141 22.12 2.77 -4.91
N GLY A 142 21.45 3.71 -4.23
CA GLY A 142 21.35 5.09 -4.71
C GLY A 142 22.68 5.79 -4.39
N SER A 143 23.62 5.80 -5.32
CA SER A 143 24.92 6.43 -5.12
C SER A 143 24.75 7.91 -4.76
N CYS A 144 25.14 8.29 -3.55
CA CYS A 144 25.49 9.66 -3.22
C CYS A 144 26.90 9.65 -2.64
N THR A 145 27.88 9.50 -3.54
CA THR A 145 29.30 9.77 -3.27
C THR A 145 29.47 11.25 -3.02
N ASN A 146 29.25 11.70 -1.78
CA ASN A 146 29.76 12.97 -1.30
C ASN A 146 30.01 12.83 0.20
N PRO A 147 31.24 13.03 0.70
CA PRO A 147 31.57 12.78 2.11
C PRO A 147 30.88 13.76 3.08
N GLY A 148 30.17 14.78 2.57
CA GLY A 148 29.26 15.64 3.34
C GLY A 148 27.78 15.21 3.36
N VAL A 149 27.39 14.15 2.62
CA VAL A 149 26.00 13.65 2.53
C VAL A 149 25.75 12.44 3.44
N LEU A 150 26.81 11.87 4.03
CA LEU A 150 26.69 10.85 5.07
C LEU A 150 25.95 11.36 6.32
N LEU A 151 25.81 12.68 6.47
CA LEU A 151 25.00 13.32 7.51
C LEU A 151 23.58 13.72 7.03
N PHE A 152 23.32 13.77 5.73
CA PHE A 152 22.02 14.20 5.20
C PHE A 152 20.99 13.06 5.06
N LEU A 153 21.43 11.79 4.91
CA LEU A 153 20.54 10.63 4.89
C LEU A 153 20.48 9.86 6.22
N VAL A 154 21.37 10.16 7.16
CA VAL A 154 21.47 9.47 8.47
C VAL A 154 20.91 10.33 9.62
N GLY A 155 20.68 11.63 9.39
CA GLY A 155 20.17 12.56 10.42
C GLY A 155 18.82 13.21 10.14
N LEU A 156 18.38 13.38 8.89
CA LEU A 156 17.14 14.12 8.60
C LEU A 156 15.85 13.31 8.72
N PHE A 157 15.91 11.98 8.72
CA PHE A 157 14.77 11.14 9.09
C PHE A 157 14.64 10.95 10.62
N PHE A 158 15.58 11.47 11.41
CA PHE A 158 15.62 11.34 12.87
C PHE A 158 15.60 12.67 13.65
N CYS A 159 15.57 13.84 12.99
CA CYS A 159 15.65 15.14 13.67
C CYS A 159 14.41 16.05 13.51
N PHE A 160 13.21 15.47 13.36
CA PHE A 160 11.96 16.24 13.48
C PHE A 160 10.93 15.63 14.46
N LEU A 161 11.39 14.81 15.41
CA LEU A 161 10.59 14.44 16.58
C LEU A 161 11.41 14.52 17.88
N ILE A 162 11.92 15.72 18.19
CA ILE A 162 11.88 16.31 19.53
C ILE A 162 11.36 17.74 19.35
#